data_AF-A0A5J4VD57-F1
#
_entry.id   AF-A0A5J4VD57-F1
#
_cell.length_a   1.000
_cell.length_b   1.000
_cell.length_c   1.000
_cell.angle_alpha   90.00
_cell.angle_beta   90.00
_cell.angle_gamma   90.00
#
_symmetry.space_group_name_H-M   'P 1'
#
loop_
_entity.id
_entity.type
_entity.pdbx_description
1 polymer ?
#
loop_
_entity_poly.entity_id
_entity_poly.type
_entity_poly.pdbx_seq_one_letter_code
_entity_poly.pdbx_strand_id
1 'polypeptide(L)'
;AHPEVVESSVFSGCSSGLYFPSVPVIVRMAKSSFSSSRSKKMETEAPVLYSKEFLDEVQPNLRMTGMQYITQPFSHSPFSDDESTFGASIAQLAACLTHFVSVERMNEIKKAGIPTLAIHGTIDATIPFSHGKYLAEHLNSEFHPVEGASHNIFIEREEEVYQTIIDFLLRVPQINENRAIQMVTEDPDNETQEEQKTE
;
A
#
# COMPACT_ATOMS: atom_id res chain seq x y z
N ALA A 1 -9.89 15.98 -6.95
CA ALA A 1 -8.88 15.84 -5.87
C ALA A 1 -8.32 17.22 -5.63
N HIS A 2 -7.97 17.54 -4.39
CA HIS A 2 -7.33 18.80 -4.00
C HIS A 2 -5.82 18.55 -3.86
N PRO A 3 -5.05 18.41 -4.97
CA PRO A 3 -3.61 18.14 -4.88
C PRO A 3 -2.86 19.22 -4.10
N GLU A 4 -3.42 20.42 -3.98
CA GLU A 4 -2.90 21.53 -3.18
C GLU A 4 -2.86 21.25 -1.66
N VAL A 5 -3.58 20.23 -1.17
CA VAL A 5 -3.56 19.85 0.26
C VAL A 5 -2.85 18.52 0.52
N VAL A 6 -2.27 17.88 -0.50
CA VAL A 6 -1.61 16.57 -0.38
C VAL A 6 -0.14 16.70 -0.78
N GLU A 7 0.75 16.63 0.21
CA GLU A 7 2.20 16.78 -0.01
C GLU A 7 2.88 15.51 -0.55
N SER A 8 2.33 14.33 -0.27
CA SER A 8 2.84 13.03 -0.74
C SER A 8 1.77 11.94 -0.61
N SER A 9 2.01 10.78 -1.24
CA SER A 9 1.14 9.60 -1.08
C SER A 9 1.94 8.30 -0.97
N VAL A 10 1.42 7.36 -0.19
CA VAL A 10 1.98 6.01 -0.04
C VAL A 10 0.90 4.99 -0.39
N PHE A 11 1.20 4.10 -1.32
CA PHE A 11 0.35 2.98 -1.72
C PHE A 11 0.99 1.68 -1.26
N SER A 12 0.22 0.79 -0.62
CA SER A 12 0.71 -0.51 -0.19
C SER A 12 -0.23 -1.62 -0.61
N GLY A 13 0.32 -2.69 -1.19
CA GLY A 13 -0.45 -3.88 -1.56
C GLY A 13 -1.67 -3.52 -2.42
N CYS A 14 -1.53 -2.57 -3.35
CA CYS A 14 -2.66 -2.04 -4.13
C CYS A 14 -2.82 -2.77 -5.46
N SER A 15 -4.06 -2.92 -5.92
CA SER A 15 -4.32 -3.33 -7.30
C SER A 15 -4.29 -2.13 -8.24
N SER A 16 -3.93 -2.41 -9.49
CA SER A 16 -4.01 -1.49 -10.61
C SER A 16 -4.96 -2.06 -11.66
N GLY A 17 -5.82 -1.22 -12.24
CA GLY A 17 -6.86 -1.71 -13.15
C GLY A 17 -7.96 -2.50 -12.44
N LEU A 18 -8.60 -3.41 -13.17
CA LEU A 18 -9.59 -4.34 -12.63
C LEU A 18 -8.85 -5.61 -12.22
N TYR A 19 -8.98 -5.99 -10.97
CA TYR A 19 -8.37 -7.20 -10.45
C TYR A 19 -9.41 -8.09 -9.81
N PHE A 20 -9.44 -9.36 -10.24
CA PHE A 20 -10.23 -10.40 -9.61
C PHE A 20 -9.31 -11.31 -8.80
N PRO A 21 -9.55 -11.46 -7.48
CA PRO A 21 -8.78 -12.37 -6.65
C PRO A 21 -8.88 -13.82 -7.14
N SER A 22 -7.84 -14.60 -6.84
CA SER A 22 -7.87 -16.03 -7.14
C SER A 22 -9.01 -16.74 -6.40
N VAL A 23 -9.52 -17.84 -6.98
CA VAL A 23 -10.61 -18.64 -6.36
C VAL A 23 -10.30 -19.04 -4.91
N PRO A 24 -9.07 -19.48 -4.54
CA PRO A 24 -8.74 -19.77 -3.15
C PRO A 24 -8.91 -18.58 -2.21
N VAL A 25 -8.56 -17.35 -2.65
CA VAL A 25 -8.73 -16.12 -1.87
C VAL A 25 -10.22 -15.83 -1.69
N ILE A 26 -11.01 -15.86 -2.77
CA ILE A 26 -12.46 -15.63 -2.72
C ILE A 26 -13.15 -16.61 -1.77
N VAL A 27 -12.81 -17.90 -1.85
CA VAL A 27 -13.39 -18.94 -0.97
C VAL A 27 -13.05 -18.69 0.50
N ARG A 28 -11.82 -18.24 0.81
CA ARG A 28 -11.42 -17.92 2.19
C ARG A 28 -12.14 -16.69 2.73
N MET A 29 -12.18 -15.61 1.95
CA MET A 29 -12.93 -14.40 2.34
C MET A 29 -14.41 -14.72 2.55
N ALA A 30 -15.03 -15.48 1.65
CA ALA A 30 -16.42 -15.91 1.79
C ALA A 30 -16.63 -16.75 3.07
N LYS A 31 -15.75 -17.72 3.36
CA LYS A 31 -15.82 -18.52 4.60
C LYS A 31 -15.67 -17.67 5.86
N SER A 32 -14.76 -16.71 5.85
CA SER A 32 -14.54 -15.77 6.96
C SER A 32 -15.80 -14.96 7.28
N SER A 33 -16.54 -14.52 6.27
CA SER A 33 -17.82 -13.79 6.45
C SER A 33 -18.86 -14.55 7.26
N PHE A 34 -18.83 -15.90 7.29
CA PHE A 34 -19.76 -16.72 8.08
C PHE A 34 -19.24 -17.09 9.47
N SER A 35 -18.00 -16.72 9.82
CA SER A 35 -17.46 -16.95 11.15
C SER A 35 -17.94 -15.86 12.10
N SER A 36 -18.45 -16.26 13.27
CA SER A 36 -18.81 -15.34 14.37
C SER A 36 -17.65 -15.11 15.35
N SER A 37 -16.48 -15.71 15.10
CA SER A 37 -15.29 -15.57 15.93
C SER A 37 -14.19 -14.87 15.16
N ARG A 38 -13.70 -13.73 15.69
CA ARG A 38 -12.51 -13.01 15.20
C ARG A 38 -11.31 -13.94 14.99
N SER A 39 -10.89 -14.70 16.00
CA SER A 39 -9.70 -15.56 15.88
C SER A 39 -9.86 -16.56 14.73
N LYS A 40 -11.06 -17.14 14.56
CA LYS A 40 -11.33 -18.07 13.45
C LYS A 40 -11.40 -17.38 12.07
N LYS A 41 -11.85 -16.12 12.00
CA LYS A 41 -11.73 -15.28 10.80
C LYS A 41 -10.26 -15.10 10.44
N MET A 42 -9.44 -14.68 11.41
CA MET A 42 -8.00 -14.46 11.24
C MET A 42 -7.28 -15.74 10.81
N GLU A 43 -7.54 -16.89 11.45
CA GLU A 43 -6.97 -18.19 11.03
C GLU A 43 -7.34 -18.56 9.59
N THR A 44 -8.55 -18.22 9.15
CA THR A 44 -9.04 -18.53 7.80
C THR A 44 -8.34 -17.69 6.74
N GLU A 45 -8.13 -16.41 7.03
CA GLU A 45 -7.56 -15.41 6.11
C GLU A 45 -6.03 -15.34 6.16
N ALA A 46 -5.42 -15.67 7.29
CA ALA A 46 -3.99 -15.52 7.52
C ALA A 46 -3.11 -16.09 6.40
N PRO A 47 -3.37 -17.30 5.85
CA PRO A 47 -2.52 -17.88 4.81
C PRO A 47 -2.51 -17.14 3.47
N VAL A 48 -3.43 -16.18 3.25
CA VAL A 48 -3.43 -15.33 2.04
C VAL A 48 -2.97 -13.90 2.33
N LEU A 49 -2.96 -13.49 3.60
CA LEU A 49 -2.59 -12.15 4.03
C LEU A 49 -1.13 -12.05 4.51
N TYR A 50 -0.54 -13.15 4.98
CA TYR A 50 0.80 -13.17 5.56
C TYR A 50 1.66 -14.25 4.93
N SER A 51 2.98 -14.08 5.01
CA SER A 51 3.93 -15.11 4.60
C SER A 51 3.86 -16.32 5.55
N LYS A 52 4.22 -17.50 5.02
CA LYS A 52 4.35 -18.71 5.83
C LYS A 52 5.42 -18.55 6.92
N GLU A 53 6.52 -17.88 6.59
CA GLU A 53 7.61 -17.56 7.53
C GLU A 53 7.07 -16.78 8.74
N PHE A 54 6.33 -15.69 8.51
CA PHE A 54 5.74 -14.91 9.58
C PHE A 54 4.78 -15.74 10.45
N LEU A 55 3.91 -16.53 9.82
CA LEU A 55 2.88 -17.29 10.54
C LEU A 55 3.46 -18.41 11.40
N ASP A 56 4.49 -19.10 10.91
CA ASP A 56 5.03 -20.31 11.53
C ASP A 56 6.19 -20.04 12.48
N GLU A 57 6.97 -18.97 12.24
CA GLU A 57 8.19 -18.69 13.00
C GLU A 57 7.96 -17.72 14.14
N VAL A 58 8.70 -17.92 15.24
CA VAL A 58 8.68 -17.01 16.38
C VAL A 58 9.35 -15.70 15.99
N GLN A 59 8.56 -14.62 16.01
CA GLN A 59 9.05 -13.29 15.66
C GLN A 59 9.83 -12.70 16.84
N PRO A 60 11.07 -12.20 16.65
CA PRO A 60 11.90 -11.68 17.74
C PRO A 60 11.20 -10.59 18.57
N ASN A 61 10.52 -9.66 17.88
CA ASN A 61 9.83 -8.53 18.51
C ASN A 61 8.53 -8.95 19.24
N LEU A 62 7.86 -10.01 18.77
CA LEU A 62 6.58 -10.46 19.32
C LEU A 62 6.75 -11.55 20.39
N ARG A 63 7.88 -12.27 20.40
CA ARG A 63 8.14 -13.46 21.25
C ARG A 63 7.08 -14.56 21.11
N MET A 64 6.42 -14.61 19.95
CA MET A 64 5.41 -15.57 19.56
C MET A 64 5.39 -15.68 18.04
N THR A 65 4.70 -16.68 17.48
CA THR A 65 4.52 -16.74 16.02
C THR A 65 3.54 -15.70 15.53
N GLY A 66 3.61 -15.34 14.24
CA GLY A 66 2.65 -14.43 13.63
C GLY A 66 1.21 -14.94 13.76
N MET A 67 0.99 -16.25 13.64
CA MET A 67 -0.33 -16.85 13.86
C MET A 67 -0.83 -16.61 15.30
N GLN A 68 0.02 -16.82 16.31
CA GLN A 68 -0.34 -16.54 17.70
C GLN A 68 -0.67 -15.06 17.90
N TYR A 69 0.11 -14.17 17.30
CA TYR A 69 -0.09 -12.72 17.39
C TYR A 69 -1.42 -12.26 16.78
N ILE A 70 -1.77 -12.70 15.56
CA ILE A 70 -2.99 -12.24 14.89
C ILE A 70 -4.27 -12.86 15.50
N THR A 71 -4.16 -14.06 16.08
CA THR A 71 -5.30 -14.79 16.69
C THR A 71 -5.50 -14.50 18.18
N GLN A 72 -4.58 -13.75 18.81
CA GLN A 72 -4.62 -13.44 20.23
C GLN A 72 -5.93 -12.73 20.65
N PRO A 73 -6.34 -12.86 21.93
CA PRO A 73 -7.51 -12.17 22.44
C PRO A 73 -7.43 -10.66 22.23
N PHE A 74 -8.59 -10.04 22.01
CA PHE A 74 -8.71 -8.61 21.75
C PHE A 74 -8.00 -7.72 22.77
N SER A 75 -8.01 -8.11 24.05
CA SER A 75 -7.32 -7.39 25.13
C SER A 75 -5.82 -7.17 24.89
N HIS A 76 -5.25 -7.87 23.92
CA HIS A 76 -3.84 -7.78 23.52
C HIS A 76 -3.66 -7.33 22.06
N SER A 77 -4.76 -7.08 21.32
CA SER A 77 -4.75 -6.61 19.94
C SER A 77 -4.79 -5.07 19.88
N PRO A 78 -3.97 -4.41 19.05
CA PRO A 78 -4.02 -2.95 18.85
C PRO A 78 -5.20 -2.49 17.97
N PHE A 79 -5.89 -3.41 17.28
CA PHE A 79 -7.06 -3.11 16.44
C PHE A 79 -8.34 -2.97 17.28
N SER A 80 -9.43 -2.40 16.77
CA SER A 80 -10.72 -2.22 17.49
C SER A 80 -11.60 -3.48 17.48
N ASP A 81 -12.45 -3.62 18.51
CA ASP A 81 -13.26 -4.83 18.81
C ASP A 81 -14.55 -4.90 17.99
N ASP A 82 -14.67 -4.07 16.95
CA ASP A 82 -15.84 -4.06 16.10
C ASP A 82 -15.84 -5.35 15.28
N GLU A 83 -16.52 -6.37 15.81
CA GLU A 83 -16.89 -7.54 15.05
C GLU A 83 -17.55 -7.07 13.76
N SER A 84 -16.85 -7.28 12.63
CA SER A 84 -17.39 -6.92 11.34
C SER A 84 -18.74 -7.64 11.19
N THR A 85 -19.81 -6.87 11.08
CA THR A 85 -21.13 -7.44 10.84
C THR A 85 -21.08 -8.25 9.54
N PHE A 86 -21.93 -9.27 9.41
CA PHE A 86 -22.04 -10.03 8.16
C PHE A 86 -22.19 -9.10 6.94
N GLY A 87 -23.00 -8.04 7.08
CA GLY A 87 -23.19 -7.03 6.04
C GLY A 87 -21.89 -6.29 5.70
N ALA A 88 -21.07 -5.92 6.69
CA ALA A 88 -19.77 -5.30 6.47
C ALA A 88 -18.80 -6.23 5.73
N SER A 89 -18.74 -7.51 6.11
CA SER A 89 -17.87 -8.49 5.44
C SER A 89 -18.29 -8.72 3.98
N ILE A 90 -19.60 -8.78 3.69
CA ILE A 90 -20.11 -8.88 2.31
C ILE A 90 -19.84 -7.60 1.52
N ALA A 91 -19.99 -6.42 2.13
CA ALA A 91 -19.66 -5.15 1.49
C ALA A 91 -18.17 -5.06 1.15
N GLN A 92 -17.28 -5.52 2.03
CA GLN A 92 -15.85 -5.58 1.77
C GLN A 92 -15.53 -6.54 0.62
N LEU A 93 -16.11 -7.74 0.60
CA LEU A 93 -15.94 -8.67 -0.51
C LEU A 93 -16.42 -8.04 -1.84
N ALA A 94 -17.58 -7.38 -1.85
CA ALA A 94 -18.10 -6.69 -3.02
C ALA A 94 -17.17 -5.54 -3.48
N ALA A 95 -16.60 -4.79 -2.53
CA ALA A 95 -15.62 -3.76 -2.84
C ALA A 95 -14.36 -4.36 -3.48
N CYS A 96 -13.82 -5.45 -2.92
CA CYS A 96 -12.67 -6.15 -3.51
C CYS A 96 -12.95 -6.66 -4.93
N LEU A 97 -14.17 -7.14 -5.21
CA LEU A 97 -14.56 -7.69 -6.51
C LEU A 97 -14.91 -6.63 -7.56
N THR A 98 -15.25 -5.41 -7.13
CA THR A 98 -15.66 -4.32 -8.04
C THR A 98 -14.66 -3.18 -8.09
N HIS A 99 -13.58 -3.24 -7.28
CA HIS A 99 -12.54 -2.22 -7.27
C HIS A 99 -11.86 -2.12 -8.64
N PHE A 100 -11.78 -0.88 -9.13
CA PHE A 100 -11.18 -0.57 -10.41
C PHE A 100 -10.47 0.78 -10.33
N VAL A 101 -9.20 0.82 -10.73
CA VAL A 101 -8.44 2.06 -10.92
C VAL A 101 -8.10 2.20 -12.40
N SER A 102 -8.69 3.18 -13.07
CA SER A 102 -8.46 3.40 -14.49
C SER A 102 -7.07 4.01 -14.77
N VAL A 103 -6.58 3.82 -16.00
CA VAL A 103 -5.31 4.43 -16.44
C VAL A 103 -5.40 5.95 -16.45
N GLU A 104 -6.56 6.50 -16.82
CA GLU A 104 -6.84 7.93 -16.77
C GLU A 104 -6.70 8.47 -15.35
N ARG A 105 -7.23 7.73 -14.36
CA ARG A 105 -7.11 8.10 -12.95
C ARG A 105 -5.66 8.08 -12.45
N MET A 106 -4.88 7.07 -12.84
CA MET A 106 -3.44 7.04 -12.53
C MET A 106 -2.70 8.22 -13.19
N ASN A 107 -3.04 8.55 -14.43
CA ASN A 107 -2.47 9.70 -15.13
C ASN A 107 -2.82 11.03 -14.46
N GLU A 108 -4.03 11.19 -13.90
CA GLU A 108 -4.39 12.38 -13.12
C GLU A 108 -3.50 12.53 -11.87
N ILE A 109 -3.26 11.43 -11.14
CA ILE A 109 -2.39 11.42 -9.96
C ILE A 109 -0.95 11.77 -10.37
N LYS A 110 -0.44 11.14 -11.43
CA LYS A 110 0.88 11.44 -11.99
C LYS A 110 1.01 12.92 -12.39
N LYS A 111 -0.01 13.49 -13.04
CA LYS A 111 -0.01 14.91 -13.48
C LYS A 111 -0.06 15.89 -12.30
N ALA A 112 -0.66 15.52 -11.18
CA ALA A 112 -0.55 16.32 -9.95
C ALA A 112 0.92 16.39 -9.46
N GLY A 113 1.72 15.38 -9.81
CA GLY A 113 3.14 15.27 -9.47
C GLY A 113 3.38 15.12 -7.97
N ILE A 114 2.37 14.64 -7.24
CA ILE A 114 2.49 14.31 -5.82
C ILE A 114 3.57 13.24 -5.70
N PRO A 115 4.65 13.46 -4.92
CA PRO A 115 5.62 12.43 -4.60
C PRO A 115 4.89 11.19 -4.11
N THR A 116 5.19 10.05 -4.72
CA THR A 116 4.47 8.81 -4.47
C THR A 116 5.47 7.70 -4.18
N LEU A 117 5.16 6.90 -3.16
CA LEU A 117 5.83 5.65 -2.85
C LEU A 117 4.84 4.49 -2.98
N ALA A 118 5.22 3.46 -3.71
CA ALA A 118 4.50 2.20 -3.78
C ALA A 118 5.31 1.09 -3.09
N ILE A 119 4.69 0.37 -2.15
CA ILE A 119 5.31 -0.71 -1.38
C ILE A 119 4.51 -2.00 -1.61
N HIS A 120 5.18 -3.12 -1.90
CA HIS A 120 4.45 -4.37 -2.20
C HIS A 120 5.25 -5.61 -1.80
N GLY A 121 4.60 -6.58 -1.15
CA GLY A 121 5.19 -7.88 -0.85
C GLY A 121 5.41 -8.74 -2.11
N THR A 122 6.57 -9.36 -2.24
CA THR A 122 6.93 -10.12 -3.45
C THR A 122 6.15 -11.43 -3.61
N ILE A 123 5.56 -11.94 -2.53
CA ILE A 123 4.76 -13.17 -2.52
C ILE A 123 3.28 -12.95 -2.17
N ASP A 124 2.78 -11.72 -2.33
CA ASP A 124 1.38 -11.36 -2.07
C ASP A 124 0.41 -12.24 -2.89
N ALA A 125 -0.31 -13.10 -2.19
CA ALA A 125 -1.31 -14.01 -2.76
C ALA A 125 -2.69 -13.34 -2.92
N THR A 126 -2.92 -12.21 -2.25
CA THR A 126 -4.16 -11.45 -2.30
C THR A 126 -4.17 -10.55 -3.51
N ILE A 127 -3.08 -9.79 -3.76
CA ILE A 127 -2.89 -8.96 -4.95
C ILE A 127 -1.50 -9.24 -5.55
N PRO A 128 -1.41 -9.77 -6.79
CA PRO A 128 -0.13 -10.12 -7.40
C PRO A 128 0.85 -8.94 -7.42
N PHE A 129 2.11 -9.21 -7.10
CA PHE A 129 3.22 -8.25 -7.11
C PHE A 129 3.36 -7.45 -8.42
N SER A 130 2.90 -8.00 -9.54
CA SER A 130 2.86 -7.28 -10.83
C SER A 130 1.98 -6.02 -10.79
N HIS A 131 0.94 -5.98 -9.95
CA HIS A 131 0.11 -4.78 -9.80
C HIS A 131 0.86 -3.62 -9.17
N GLY A 132 1.66 -3.89 -8.13
CA GLY A 132 2.52 -2.88 -7.49
C GLY A 132 3.52 -2.29 -8.49
N LYS A 133 4.19 -3.15 -9.27
CA LYS A 133 5.10 -2.72 -10.35
C LYS A 133 4.39 -1.86 -11.39
N TYR A 134 3.25 -2.34 -11.89
CA TYR A 134 2.46 -1.61 -12.89
C TYR A 134 2.01 -0.25 -12.35
N LEU A 135 1.52 -0.19 -11.11
CA LEU A 135 1.09 1.04 -10.46
C LEU A 135 2.25 2.03 -10.37
N ALA A 136 3.43 1.57 -9.93
CA ALA A 136 4.60 2.42 -9.77
C ALA A 136 5.08 3.02 -11.10
N GLU A 137 5.13 2.20 -12.15
CA GLU A 137 5.47 2.64 -13.50
C GLU A 137 4.49 3.71 -14.02
N HIS A 138 3.19 3.51 -13.82
CA HIS A 138 2.16 4.43 -14.30
C HIS A 138 2.08 5.73 -13.50
N LEU A 139 2.39 5.68 -12.21
CA LEU A 139 2.44 6.86 -11.34
C LEU A 139 3.79 7.58 -11.39
N ASN A 140 4.82 6.98 -11.98
CA ASN A 140 6.22 7.42 -11.84
C ASN A 140 6.61 7.55 -10.35
N SER A 141 6.23 6.54 -9.56
CA SER A 141 6.48 6.51 -8.13
C SER A 141 7.80 5.82 -7.79
N GLU A 142 8.31 6.08 -6.59
CA GLU A 142 9.28 5.19 -5.97
C GLU A 142 8.61 3.82 -5.74
N PHE A 143 9.35 2.73 -5.89
CA PHE A 143 8.84 1.37 -5.71
C PHE A 143 9.74 0.57 -4.78
N HIS A 144 9.17 0.09 -3.67
CA HIS A 144 9.86 -0.71 -2.66
C HIS A 144 9.26 -2.12 -2.61
N PRO A 145 9.90 -3.12 -3.22
CA PRO A 145 9.52 -4.51 -3.06
C PRO A 145 9.97 -5.05 -1.70
N VAL A 146 9.05 -5.62 -0.94
CA VAL A 146 9.34 -6.24 0.36
C VAL A 146 9.52 -7.74 0.14
N GLU A 147 10.78 -8.18 0.14
CA GLU A 147 11.14 -9.54 -0.25
C GLU A 147 10.61 -10.59 0.75
N GLY A 148 10.00 -11.65 0.21
CA GLY A 148 9.41 -12.74 1.00
C GLY A 148 8.14 -12.35 1.77
N ALA A 149 7.68 -11.10 1.69
CA ALA A 149 6.45 -10.67 2.35
C ALA A 149 5.21 -10.85 1.45
N SER A 150 4.08 -11.05 2.09
CA SER A 150 2.74 -11.18 1.53
C SER A 150 2.01 -9.82 1.56
N HIS A 151 0.68 -9.82 1.75
CA HIS A 151 -0.15 -8.63 1.64
C HIS A 151 0.00 -7.66 2.82
N ASN A 152 -0.02 -8.17 4.05
CA ASN A 152 0.00 -7.36 5.28
C ASN A 152 1.43 -7.02 5.73
N ILE A 153 2.20 -6.42 4.81
CA ILE A 153 3.63 -6.09 4.99
C ILE A 153 3.90 -5.24 6.24
N PHE A 154 2.97 -4.37 6.63
CA PHE A 154 3.11 -3.51 7.81
C PHE A 154 3.16 -4.25 9.14
N ILE A 155 2.69 -5.51 9.15
CA ILE A 155 2.64 -6.34 10.35
C ILE A 155 3.81 -7.33 10.34
N GLU A 156 4.12 -7.94 9.18
CA GLU A 156 5.15 -8.98 9.12
C GLU A 156 6.57 -8.47 8.79
N ARG A 157 6.70 -7.22 8.35
CA ARG A 157 7.97 -6.53 8.04
C ARG A 157 7.95 -5.10 8.56
N GLU A 158 7.46 -4.92 9.79
CA GLU A 158 7.21 -3.61 10.39
C GLU A 158 8.42 -2.66 10.29
N GLU A 159 9.62 -3.13 10.64
CA GLU A 159 10.82 -2.30 10.69
C GLU A 159 11.21 -1.79 9.30
N GLU A 160 11.26 -2.69 8.32
CA GLU A 160 11.58 -2.35 6.93
C GLU A 160 10.54 -1.38 6.35
N VAL A 161 9.25 -1.72 6.47
CA VAL A 161 8.18 -0.92 5.87
C VAL A 161 8.09 0.46 6.51
N TYR A 162 8.17 0.54 7.84
CA TYR A 162 8.10 1.83 8.53
C TYR A 162 9.33 2.69 8.25
N GLN A 163 10.53 2.10 8.22
CA GLN A 163 11.73 2.84 7.87
C GLN A 163 11.66 3.39 6.45
N THR A 164 11.24 2.59 5.47
CA THR A 164 11.05 3.04 4.07
C THR A 164 10.07 4.21 3.99
N ILE A 165 8.95 4.14 4.72
CA ILE A 165 7.96 5.23 4.73
C ILE A 165 8.53 6.50 5.37
N ILE A 166 9.21 6.37 6.53
CA ILE A 166 9.81 7.51 7.21
C ILE A 166 10.87 8.16 6.32
N ASP A 167 11.75 7.37 5.72
CA ASP A 167 12.81 7.86 4.83
C ASP A 167 12.25 8.54 3.59
N PHE A 168 11.14 8.04 3.05
CA PHE A 168 10.41 8.70 1.96
C PHE A 168 9.84 10.04 2.41
N LEU A 169 9.09 10.07 3.51
CA LEU A 169 8.44 11.29 4.02
C LEU A 169 9.45 12.38 4.38
N LEU A 170 10.61 12.01 4.94
CA LEU A 170 11.69 12.95 5.24
C LEU A 170 12.34 13.56 3.99
N ARG A 171 12.25 12.88 2.83
CA ARG A 171 12.75 13.37 1.53
C ARG A 171 11.73 14.21 0.75
N VAL A 172 10.44 14.15 1.11
CA VAL A 172 9.37 14.85 0.39
C VAL A 172 9.64 16.36 0.24
N PRO A 173 10.08 17.11 1.27
CA PRO A 173 10.38 18.54 1.11
C PRO A 173 11.42 18.82 0.04
N GLN A 174 12.52 18.05 0.01
CA GLN A 174 13.59 18.24 -0.97
C GLN A 174 13.15 17.81 -2.37
N ILE A 175 12.34 16.75 -2.49
CA ILE A 175 11.73 16.34 -3.76
C ILE A 175 10.87 17.48 -4.32
N ASN A 176 10.07 18.10 -3.46
CA ASN A 176 9.19 19.20 -3.86
C ASN A 176 9.97 20.48 -4.21
N GLU A 177 11.02 20.82 -3.45
CA GLU A 177 11.91 21.96 -3.76
C GLU A 177 12.63 21.78 -5.10
N ASN A 178 13.25 20.62 -5.32
CA ASN A 178 13.94 20.31 -6.59
C ASN A 178 12.98 20.39 -7.79
N ARG A 179 11.74 19.95 -7.61
CA ARG A 179 10.70 20.05 -8.64
C ARG A 179 10.31 21.49 -8.93
N ALA A 180 10.13 22.32 -7.89
CA ALA A 180 9.84 23.73 -8.06
C ALA A 180 10.96 24.44 -8.85
N ILE A 181 12.22 24.10 -8.56
CA ILE A 181 13.38 24.61 -9.30
C ILE A 181 13.34 24.16 -10.77
N GLN A 182 13.13 22.87 -11.05
CA GLN A 182 13.03 22.37 -12.43
C GLN A 182 11.94 23.07 -13.25
N MET A 183 10.76 23.28 -12.66
CA MET A 183 9.66 23.98 -13.34
C MET A 183 9.99 25.44 -13.68
N VAL A 184 10.86 26.09 -12.91
CA VAL A 184 11.34 27.47 -13.18
C VAL A 184 12.45 27.49 -14.24
N THR A 185 13.30 26.46 -14.29
CA THR A 185 14.43 26.39 -15.23
C THR A 185 14.05 25.87 -16.61
N GLU A 186 12.98 25.07 -16.72
CA GLU A 186 12.48 24.53 -17.99
C GLU A 186 11.40 25.43 -18.63
N ASP A 187 11.13 26.60 -18.05
CA ASP A 187 10.24 27.60 -18.64
C ASP A 187 10.95 28.28 -19.83
N PRO A 188 10.51 28.04 -21.09
CA PRO A 188 11.14 28.62 -22.27
C PRO A 188 11.05 30.16 -22.32
N ASP A 189 10.20 30.78 -21.48
CA ASP A 189 10.11 32.24 -21.37
C ASP A 189 11.15 32.84 -20.38
N ASN A 190 11.90 32.02 -19.65
CA ASN A 190 12.88 32.47 -18.65
C ASN A 190 14.31 32.67 -19.23
N GLU A 191 14.55 32.28 -20.49
CA GLU A 191 15.86 32.48 -21.16
C GLU A 191 16.10 33.93 -21.66
N THR A 192 15.17 34.88 -21.48
CA THR A 192 15.28 36.22 -22.09
C THR A 192 15.54 37.41 -21.16
N GLN A 193 15.96 37.22 -19.90
CA GLN A 193 16.17 38.36 -18.98
C GLN A 193 17.61 38.63 -18.51
N GLU A 194 18.64 37.92 -18.99
CA GLU A 194 20.04 38.23 -18.61
C GLU A 194 20.86 39.07 -19.63
N GLU A 195 20.35 39.36 -20.83
CA GLU A 195 21.13 40.11 -21.85
C GLU A 195 20.97 41.65 -21.86
N GLN A 196 20.33 42.28 -20.87
CA GLN A 196 20.17 43.76 -20.85
C GLN A 196 20.87 44.47 -19.68
N LYS A 197 22.01 43.97 -19.19
CA LYS A 197 22.81 44.66 -18.16
C LYS A 197 24.32 44.69 -18.40
N THR A 198 24.74 44.94 -19.63
CA THR A 198 26.09 45.40 -20.06
C THR A 198 25.93 45.68 -21.56
N GLU A 199 26.11 46.85 -22.16
CA GLU A 199 26.83 48.10 -21.86
C GLU A 199 26.09 49.30 -22.50
#